data_AF-A0A9D4PHR6-F1
#
_entry.id   AF-A0A9D4PHR6-F1
#
_cell.length_a   1.000
_cell.length_b   1.000
_cell.length_c   1.000
_cell.angle_alpha   90.00
_cell.angle_beta   90.00
_cell.angle_gamma   90.00
#
_symmetry.space_group_name_H-M   'P 1'
#
loop_
_entity.id
_entity.type
_entity.pdbx_description
1 polymer ?
#
loop_
_entity_poly.entity_id
_entity_poly.type
_entity_poly.pdbx_seq_one_letter_code
_entity_poly.pdbx_strand_id
1 'polypeptide(L)'
;MAVIITILSITAGLLTVVAAAEATCYTPRERNGQCRRDPYRLPSTLFGTKTTYRHATGLHTKWANRARVPGCKPLLLMIFMRHTTRFPGKKDLEKFAVRLPELQSMILNASRAGSEDVRLMAKICAFEVAVRGWSPFCYLFDKADLDLLEYAKDLDDYEEDAYGNQRSVALGCLLVEEMVDKIREKLRTSLTGGASFHTHLRAALYFTHAAVMKSLVAKLGLGRAAPPLSASNYCRYRHHRPWRSSHLVPFTANFALVLFQCGNSLLNVLPILNEKVVWLPGCRREFCPLEDFLRSSVVHSSRNCDPEKICSKSWNGSGRAE
;
A
#
# COMPACT_ATOMS: atom_id res chain seq x y z
N MET A 1 20.02 -0.65 -52.46
CA MET A 1 20.08 -2.04 -51.94
C MET A 1 20.99 -2.13 -50.70
N ALA A 2 22.30 -1.85 -50.81
CA ALA A 2 23.24 -2.02 -49.69
C ALA A 2 22.88 -1.24 -48.41
N VAL A 3 22.50 0.04 -48.53
CA VAL A 3 22.18 0.90 -47.37
C VAL A 3 20.95 0.43 -46.58
N ILE A 4 19.95 -0.13 -47.26
CA ILE A 4 18.73 -0.64 -46.62
C ILE A 4 19.03 -1.91 -45.83
N ILE A 5 19.93 -2.77 -46.36
CA ILE A 5 20.39 -3.98 -45.67
C ILE A 5 21.17 -3.60 -44.41
N THR A 6 22.08 -2.62 -44.49
CA THR A 6 22.84 -2.16 -43.32
C THR A 6 21.95 -1.56 -42.23
N ILE A 7 20.93 -0.78 -42.61
CA ILE A 7 19.97 -0.21 -41.65
C ILE A 7 19.12 -1.31 -41.00
N LEU A 8 18.63 -2.29 -41.77
CA LEU A 8 17.88 -3.43 -41.25
C LEU A 8 18.72 -4.31 -40.31
N SER A 9 20.01 -4.50 -40.60
CA SER A 9 20.93 -5.25 -39.73
C SER A 9 21.23 -4.49 -38.44
N ILE A 10 21.36 -3.15 -38.48
CA ILE A 10 21.57 -2.32 -37.30
C ILE A 10 20.31 -2.28 -36.44
N THR A 11 19.11 -2.15 -37.03
CA THR A 11 17.86 -2.16 -36.27
C THR A 11 17.56 -3.53 -35.69
N ALA A 12 17.81 -4.63 -36.42
CA ALA A 12 17.71 -5.99 -35.88
C ALA A 12 18.75 -6.26 -34.78
N GLY A 13 19.97 -5.73 -34.92
CA GLY A 13 21.01 -5.75 -33.89
C GLY A 13 20.61 -4.96 -32.63
N LEU A 14 20.03 -3.78 -32.79
CA LEU A 14 19.51 -2.98 -31.68
C LEU A 14 18.31 -3.67 -31.01
N LEU A 15 17.39 -4.24 -31.79
CA LEU A 15 16.23 -4.98 -31.27
C LEU A 15 16.65 -6.26 -30.54
N THR A 16 17.68 -6.97 -31.00
CA THR A 16 18.21 -8.15 -30.33
C THR A 16 19.01 -7.79 -29.08
N VAL A 17 19.74 -6.66 -29.06
CA VAL A 17 20.39 -6.15 -27.85
C VAL A 17 19.37 -5.62 -26.84
N VAL A 18 18.29 -4.98 -27.28
CA VAL A 18 17.18 -4.54 -26.41
C VAL A 18 16.37 -5.73 -25.90
N ALA A 19 16.14 -6.75 -26.72
CA ALA A 19 15.50 -8.00 -26.29
C ALA A 19 16.42 -8.83 -25.37
N ALA A 20 17.74 -8.82 -25.58
CA ALA A 20 18.71 -9.46 -24.69
C ALA A 20 18.95 -8.67 -23.38
N ALA A 21 18.58 -7.40 -23.34
CA ALA A 21 18.57 -6.60 -22.11
C ALA A 21 17.40 -6.96 -21.16
N GLU A 22 16.49 -7.85 -21.57
CA GLU A 22 15.59 -8.57 -20.67
C GLU A 22 16.24 -9.84 -20.09
N ALA A 23 17.56 -9.82 -19.87
CA ALA A 23 18.18 -10.74 -18.92
C ALA A 23 17.44 -10.59 -17.59
N THR A 24 16.73 -11.63 -17.18
CA THR A 24 15.93 -11.62 -15.95
C THR A 24 16.86 -11.26 -14.79
N CYS A 25 16.70 -10.06 -14.22
CA CYS A 25 17.45 -9.61 -13.04
C CYS A 25 17.21 -10.51 -11.82
N TYR A 26 16.21 -11.38 -11.89
CA TYR A 26 15.98 -12.48 -10.98
C TYR A 26 16.71 -13.72 -11.47
N THR A 27 17.61 -14.23 -10.63
CA THR A 27 18.26 -15.52 -10.80
C THR A 27 17.77 -16.44 -9.69
N PRO A 28 16.97 -17.48 -10.00
CA PRO A 28 16.57 -18.46 -8.99
C PRO A 28 17.82 -19.10 -8.38
N ARG A 29 17.81 -19.28 -7.05
CA ARG A 29 18.89 -20.00 -6.37
C ARG A 29 18.84 -21.49 -6.71
N GLU A 30 19.92 -22.01 -7.29
CA GLU A 30 20.11 -23.47 -7.39
C GLU A 30 20.27 -24.07 -5.99
N ARG A 31 19.31 -24.91 -5.58
CA ARG A 31 19.40 -25.66 -4.32
C ARG A 31 19.99 -27.03 -4.61
N ASN A 32 21.29 -27.21 -4.32
CA ASN A 32 21.99 -28.50 -4.43
C ASN A 32 21.64 -29.48 -3.29
N GLY A 33 20.36 -29.58 -2.92
CA GLY A 33 19.89 -30.43 -1.82
C GLY A 33 20.33 -30.01 -0.40
N GLN A 34 21.05 -28.90 -0.26
CA GLN A 34 21.50 -28.40 1.05
C GLN A 34 20.56 -27.30 1.57
N CYS A 35 19.80 -27.59 2.63
CA CYS A 35 19.16 -26.59 3.46
C CYS A 35 20.23 -25.88 4.31
N ARG A 36 20.91 -24.87 3.75
CA ARG A 36 21.77 -24.02 4.57
C ARG A 36 20.88 -23.16 5.46
N ARG A 37 21.12 -23.20 6.78
CA ARG A 37 20.68 -22.12 7.68
C ARG A 37 21.35 -20.86 7.17
N ASP A 38 20.64 -20.08 6.37
CA ASP A 38 21.12 -18.77 6.01
C ASP A 38 21.10 -17.93 7.28
N PRO A 39 22.24 -17.37 7.74
CA PRO A 39 22.27 -16.48 8.91
C PRO A 39 21.48 -15.19 8.67
N TYR A 40 20.97 -14.94 7.45
CA TYR A 40 20.02 -13.88 7.19
C TYR A 40 18.74 -14.11 7.98
N ARG A 41 18.58 -13.30 9.02
CA ARG A 41 17.29 -12.92 9.56
C ARG A 41 16.46 -12.44 8.35
N LEU A 42 15.51 -13.26 7.90
CA LEU A 42 14.70 -12.94 6.72
C LEU A 42 14.18 -11.51 6.84
N PRO A 43 14.26 -10.71 5.77
CA PRO A 43 13.71 -9.36 5.77
C PRO A 43 12.20 -9.50 5.88
N SER A 44 11.72 -9.41 7.11
CA SER A 44 10.32 -9.42 7.54
C SER A 44 9.47 -8.29 6.95
N THR A 45 10.09 -7.46 6.11
CA THR A 45 9.52 -6.38 5.31
C THR A 45 9.10 -6.79 3.89
N LEU A 46 9.42 -8.01 3.43
CA LEU A 46 9.11 -8.47 2.05
C LEU A 46 7.82 -9.31 1.96
N PHE A 47 6.84 -9.04 2.82
CA PHE A 47 5.59 -9.81 2.84
C PHE A 47 4.39 -9.04 2.28
N GLY A 48 4.63 -7.95 1.54
CA GLY A 48 3.56 -7.09 1.02
C GLY A 48 2.63 -6.64 2.13
N THR A 49 1.31 -6.66 1.90
CA THR A 49 0.28 -6.33 2.92
C THR A 49 0.31 -7.20 4.18
N LYS A 50 1.05 -8.32 4.18
CA LYS A 50 1.21 -9.21 5.34
C LYS A 50 2.46 -8.92 6.17
N THR A 51 3.21 -7.89 5.79
CA THR A 51 4.28 -7.34 6.61
C THR A 51 3.71 -6.84 7.92
N THR A 52 4.30 -7.23 9.05
CA THR A 52 3.85 -6.74 10.35
C THR A 52 4.10 -5.24 10.46
N TYR A 53 3.23 -4.52 11.18
CA TYR A 53 3.37 -3.09 11.41
C TYR A 53 4.76 -2.68 11.94
N ARG A 54 5.29 -3.47 12.86
CA ARG A 54 6.57 -3.24 13.55
C ARG A 54 7.76 -3.23 12.61
N HIS A 55 7.79 -4.22 11.71
CA HIS A 55 8.83 -4.32 10.69
C HIS A 55 8.66 -3.25 9.60
N ALA A 56 7.43 -2.91 9.21
CA ALA A 56 7.17 -1.85 8.23
C ALA A 56 7.57 -0.45 8.72
N THR A 57 7.36 -0.17 10.00
CA THR A 57 7.59 1.15 10.61
C THR A 57 8.95 1.30 11.27
N GLY A 58 9.60 0.20 11.65
CA GLY A 58 10.86 0.24 12.40
C GLY A 58 10.70 0.66 13.87
N LEU A 59 9.46 0.67 14.40
CA LEU A 59 9.12 1.06 15.78
C LEU A 59 9.72 0.14 16.88
N HIS A 60 10.57 -0.82 16.52
CA HIS A 60 11.44 -1.54 17.46
C HIS A 60 12.56 -0.66 18.03
N THR A 61 12.88 0.45 17.36
CA THR A 61 13.86 1.43 17.83
C THR A 61 13.16 2.44 18.74
N LYS A 62 13.84 2.97 19.77
CA LYS A 62 13.29 3.95 20.75
C LYS A 62 12.87 5.31 20.14
N TRP A 63 12.77 5.39 18.81
CA TRP A 63 12.59 6.60 18.02
C TRP A 63 11.43 6.39 17.04
N ALA A 64 10.21 6.24 17.57
CA ALA A 64 9.06 6.65 16.78
C ALA A 64 9.29 8.12 16.42
N ASN A 65 9.45 8.44 15.13
CA ASN A 65 9.70 9.80 14.68
C ASN A 65 8.55 10.69 15.14
N ARG A 66 8.74 11.38 16.26
CA ARG A 66 7.72 12.28 16.80
C ARG A 66 7.66 13.49 15.89
N ALA A 67 6.63 13.58 15.06
CA ALA A 67 6.33 14.80 14.34
C ALA A 67 6.00 15.91 15.36
N ARG A 68 6.99 16.73 15.71
CA ARG A 68 6.77 17.93 16.52
C ARG A 68 6.52 19.09 15.58
N VAL A 69 5.37 19.73 15.74
CA VAL A 69 5.01 20.95 15.01
C VAL A 69 5.05 22.11 16.01
N PRO A 70 6.21 22.73 16.23
CA PRO A 70 6.36 23.79 17.23
C PRO A 70 5.46 25.00 16.88
N GLY A 71 4.90 25.65 17.91
CA GLY A 71 4.03 26.82 17.73
C GLY A 71 2.61 26.50 17.25
N CYS A 72 2.24 25.22 17.15
CA CYS A 72 0.92 24.78 16.73
C CYS A 72 0.26 23.85 17.78
N LYS A 73 -1.07 23.93 17.90
CA LYS A 73 -1.88 23.05 18.74
C LYS A 73 -2.71 22.11 17.86
N PRO A 74 -2.72 20.79 18.10
CA PRO A 74 -3.61 19.87 17.39
C PRO A 74 -5.06 20.13 17.81
N LEU A 75 -5.96 20.23 16.84
CA LEU A 75 -7.39 20.45 17.03
C LEU A 75 -8.23 19.20 16.83
N LEU A 76 -7.89 18.38 15.82
CA LEU A 76 -8.63 17.19 15.42
C LEU A 76 -7.66 16.13 14.89
N LEU A 77 -7.79 14.90 15.37
CA LEU A 77 -7.12 13.71 14.84
C LEU A 77 -8.14 12.84 14.09
N MET A 78 -7.95 12.64 12.80
CA MET A 78 -8.69 11.63 12.04
C MET A 78 -7.73 10.48 11.72
N ILE A 79 -8.14 9.24 11.94
CA ILE A 79 -7.31 8.08 11.59
C ILE A 79 -8.15 6.97 10.96
N PHE A 80 -7.65 6.45 9.83
CA PHE A 80 -8.16 5.26 9.16
C PHE A 80 -7.15 4.16 9.37
N MET A 81 -7.57 3.06 9.99
CA MET A 81 -6.69 1.97 10.37
C MET A 81 -7.24 0.64 9.87
N ARG A 82 -6.42 -0.14 9.16
CA ARG A 82 -6.78 -1.53 8.86
C ARG A 82 -6.43 -2.45 10.01
N HIS A 83 -7.19 -3.53 10.17
CA HIS A 83 -6.90 -4.52 11.20
C HIS A 83 -5.58 -5.30 10.93
N THR A 84 -5.11 -5.99 11.97
CA THR A 84 -3.91 -6.86 11.95
C THR A 84 -4.24 -8.30 11.52
N THR A 85 -3.26 -9.22 11.64
CA THR A 85 -3.48 -10.67 11.53
C THR A 85 -4.61 -11.12 12.45
N ARG A 86 -5.59 -11.81 11.88
CA ARG A 86 -6.62 -12.53 12.64
C ARG A 86 -6.20 -14.00 12.71
N PHE A 87 -6.40 -14.65 13.85
CA PHE A 87 -6.36 -16.11 13.86
C PHE A 87 -7.42 -16.65 12.88
N PRO A 88 -7.10 -17.72 12.13
CA PRO A 88 -8.06 -18.37 11.27
C PRO A 88 -9.33 -18.70 12.05
N GLY A 89 -10.51 -18.50 11.43
CA GLY A 89 -11.76 -18.89 12.07
C GLY A 89 -11.86 -20.41 12.19
N LYS A 90 -12.81 -20.93 13.00
CA LYS A 90 -13.04 -22.37 13.15
C LYS A 90 -13.12 -23.11 11.79
N LYS A 91 -13.84 -22.53 10.82
CA LYS A 91 -13.99 -23.08 9.47
C LYS A 91 -12.68 -23.15 8.68
N ASP A 92 -11.75 -22.22 8.92
CA ASP A 92 -10.44 -22.23 8.27
C ASP A 92 -9.53 -23.27 8.91
N LEU A 93 -9.61 -23.43 10.24
CA LEU A 93 -8.89 -24.48 10.97
C LEU A 93 -9.31 -25.89 10.51
N GLU A 94 -10.61 -26.11 10.29
CA GLU A 94 -11.14 -27.36 9.73
C GLU A 94 -10.58 -27.61 8.31
N LYS A 95 -10.52 -26.59 7.46
CA LYS A 95 -9.90 -26.70 6.13
C LYS A 95 -8.40 -26.97 6.21
N PHE A 96 -7.70 -26.37 7.16
CA PHE A 96 -6.25 -26.57 7.35
C PHE A 96 -5.93 -27.97 7.81
N ALA A 97 -6.74 -28.56 8.69
CA ALA A 97 -6.57 -29.93 9.13
C ALA A 97 -6.56 -30.94 7.97
N VAL A 98 -7.30 -30.65 6.88
CA VAL A 98 -7.36 -31.48 5.67
C VAL A 98 -6.27 -31.10 4.67
N ARG A 99 -6.08 -29.81 4.39
CA ARG A 99 -5.22 -29.33 3.29
C ARG A 99 -3.73 -29.30 3.65
N LEU A 100 -3.37 -29.14 4.92
CA LEU A 100 -1.95 -29.07 5.31
C LEU A 100 -1.22 -30.41 5.13
N PRO A 101 -1.81 -31.57 5.49
CA PRO A 101 -1.20 -32.88 5.16
C PRO A 101 -1.06 -33.14 3.66
N GLU A 102 -2.04 -32.73 2.84
CA GLU A 102 -1.95 -32.78 1.38
C GLU A 102 -0.84 -31.88 0.86
N LEU A 103 -0.75 -30.64 1.34
CA LEU A 103 0.30 -29.72 0.95
C LEU A 103 1.67 -30.25 1.38
N GLN A 104 1.77 -30.85 2.57
CA GLN A 104 2.98 -31.50 3.05
C GLN A 104 3.38 -32.67 2.12
N SER A 105 2.45 -33.55 1.76
CA SER A 105 2.75 -34.67 0.85
C SER A 105 3.08 -34.18 -0.55
N MET A 106 2.41 -33.14 -1.05
CA MET A 106 2.75 -32.47 -2.30
C MET A 106 4.12 -31.80 -2.24
N ILE A 107 4.49 -31.14 -1.16
CA ILE A 107 5.83 -30.54 -0.99
C ILE A 107 6.92 -31.62 -0.95
N LEU A 108 6.66 -32.73 -0.24
CA LEU A 108 7.59 -33.84 -0.14
C LEU A 108 7.71 -34.62 -1.46
N ASN A 109 6.64 -34.70 -2.25
CA ASN A 109 6.62 -35.38 -3.55
C ASN A 109 7.03 -34.47 -4.72
N ALA A 110 6.78 -33.17 -4.61
CA ALA A 110 7.07 -32.19 -5.64
C ALA A 110 8.48 -31.62 -5.47
N SER A 111 9.45 -32.34 -6.04
CA SER A 111 10.64 -31.70 -6.61
C SER A 111 10.31 -30.76 -7.79
N ARG A 112 9.02 -30.53 -8.11
CA ARG A 112 8.49 -29.60 -9.12
C ARG A 112 7.16 -28.98 -8.65
N ALA A 113 7.20 -28.09 -7.66
CA ALA A 113 6.01 -27.38 -7.18
C ALA A 113 5.42 -26.44 -8.25
N GLY A 114 4.09 -26.35 -8.34
CA GLY A 114 3.40 -25.34 -9.16
C GLY A 114 3.46 -23.95 -8.53
N SER A 115 3.23 -22.88 -9.30
CA SER A 115 3.36 -21.49 -8.83
C SER A 115 2.44 -21.13 -7.66
N GLU A 116 1.26 -21.74 -7.56
CA GLU A 116 0.30 -21.49 -6.48
C GLU A 116 0.77 -22.05 -5.13
N ASP A 117 1.41 -23.22 -5.12
CA ASP A 117 1.93 -23.83 -3.90
C ASP A 117 3.08 -22.99 -3.33
N VAL A 118 3.94 -22.45 -4.21
CA VAL A 118 5.04 -21.54 -3.83
C VAL A 118 4.50 -20.26 -3.17
N ARG A 119 3.47 -19.64 -3.77
CA ARG A 119 2.80 -18.45 -3.19
C ARG A 119 2.14 -18.76 -1.85
N LEU A 120 1.52 -19.94 -1.71
CA LEU A 120 0.92 -20.38 -0.45
C LEU A 120 1.97 -20.56 0.64
N MET A 121 3.10 -21.20 0.36
CA MET A 121 4.19 -21.37 1.33
C MET A 121 4.77 -20.02 1.79
N ALA A 122 4.99 -19.07 0.87
CA ALA A 122 5.42 -17.72 1.21
C ALA A 122 4.38 -16.98 2.08
N LYS A 123 3.09 -17.19 1.80
CA LYS A 123 1.99 -16.65 2.61
C LYS A 123 1.96 -17.26 4.01
N ILE A 124 2.16 -18.57 4.15
CA ILE A 124 2.26 -19.24 5.47
C ILE A 124 3.44 -18.65 6.25
N CYS A 125 4.61 -18.54 5.62
CA CYS A 125 5.78 -17.87 6.18
C CYS A 125 5.45 -16.47 6.73
N ALA A 126 4.80 -15.62 5.95
CA ALA A 126 4.41 -14.27 6.38
C ALA A 126 3.49 -14.27 7.62
N PHE A 127 2.46 -15.13 7.64
CA PHE A 127 1.53 -15.22 8.76
C PHE A 127 2.17 -15.78 10.03
N GLU A 128 2.95 -16.84 9.91
CA GLU A 128 3.64 -17.42 11.06
C GLU A 128 4.70 -16.48 11.63
N VAL A 129 5.45 -15.75 10.78
CA VAL A 129 6.35 -14.69 11.26
C VAL A 129 5.56 -13.60 11.99
N ALA A 130 4.39 -13.21 11.49
CA ALA A 130 3.57 -12.20 12.14
C ALA A 130 3.03 -12.62 13.50
N VAL A 131 2.68 -13.90 13.67
CA VAL A 131 2.09 -14.44 14.91
C VAL A 131 3.16 -14.92 15.90
N ARG A 132 4.20 -15.60 15.41
CA ARG A 132 5.19 -16.35 16.22
C ARG A 132 6.60 -15.74 16.16
N GLY A 133 6.85 -14.82 15.23
CA GLY A 133 8.17 -14.24 14.98
C GLY A 133 9.10 -15.07 14.09
N TRP A 134 8.70 -16.29 13.71
CA TRP A 134 9.48 -17.19 12.84
C TRP A 134 8.58 -18.20 12.13
N SER A 135 9.08 -18.83 11.05
CA SER A 135 8.41 -19.93 10.35
C SER A 135 9.41 -20.83 9.62
N PRO A 136 9.27 -22.17 9.65
CA PRO A 136 10.10 -23.07 8.84
C PRO A 136 9.91 -22.85 7.34
N PHE A 137 8.71 -22.45 6.89
CA PHE A 137 8.44 -22.17 5.48
C PHE A 137 9.28 -21.01 4.94
N CYS A 138 9.72 -20.09 5.79
CA CYS A 138 10.56 -19.00 5.32
C CYS A 138 11.95 -19.44 4.86
N TYR A 139 12.47 -20.60 5.30
CA TYR A 139 13.76 -21.14 4.82
C TYR A 139 13.69 -21.65 3.36
N LEU A 140 12.47 -21.76 2.81
CA LEU A 140 12.24 -22.11 1.41
C LEU A 140 12.44 -20.93 0.46
N PHE A 141 12.69 -19.72 0.99
CA PHE A 141 12.85 -18.51 0.19
C PHE A 141 14.10 -17.74 0.59
N ASP A 142 14.83 -17.23 -0.39
CA ASP A 142 15.82 -16.19 -0.16
C ASP A 142 15.22 -14.78 -0.36
N LYS A 143 16.08 -13.76 -0.24
CA LYS A 143 15.65 -12.37 -0.40
C LYS A 143 15.16 -12.07 -1.82
N ALA A 144 15.76 -12.66 -2.84
CA ALA A 144 15.36 -12.43 -4.23
C ALA A 144 14.00 -13.09 -4.51
N ASP A 145 13.79 -14.31 -4.00
CA ASP A 145 12.50 -15.02 -4.08
C ASP A 145 11.38 -14.18 -3.45
N LEU A 146 11.57 -13.71 -2.22
CA LEU A 146 10.56 -12.91 -1.51
C LEU A 146 10.31 -11.56 -2.15
N ASP A 147 11.34 -10.91 -2.71
CA ASP A 147 11.17 -9.63 -3.42
C ASP A 147 10.36 -9.80 -4.71
N LEU A 148 10.58 -10.89 -5.47
CA LEU A 148 9.77 -11.21 -6.64
C LEU A 148 8.32 -11.55 -6.27
N LEU A 149 8.13 -12.36 -5.23
CA LEU A 149 6.79 -12.73 -4.74
C LEU A 149 6.04 -11.52 -4.17
N GLU A 150 6.72 -10.62 -3.49
CA GLU A 150 6.15 -9.34 -3.05
C GLU A 150 5.77 -8.49 -4.27
N TYR A 151 6.64 -8.37 -5.27
CA TYR A 151 6.33 -7.60 -6.48
C TYR A 151 5.09 -8.13 -7.21
N ALA A 152 4.98 -9.47 -7.34
CA ALA A 152 3.80 -10.08 -7.92
C ALA A 152 2.54 -9.73 -7.12
N LYS A 153 2.62 -9.69 -5.78
CA LYS A 153 1.49 -9.29 -4.95
C LYS A 153 1.20 -7.79 -4.99
N ASP A 154 2.25 -6.97 -5.10
CA ASP A 154 2.15 -5.52 -5.30
C ASP A 154 1.39 -5.22 -6.60
N LEU A 155 1.65 -5.99 -7.67
CA LEU A 155 0.94 -5.88 -8.94
C LEU A 155 -0.55 -6.24 -8.80
N ASP A 156 -0.88 -7.36 -8.16
CA ASP A 156 -2.28 -7.73 -7.87
C ASP A 156 -2.99 -6.60 -7.09
N ASP A 157 -2.33 -6.08 -6.04
CA ASP A 157 -2.88 -5.01 -5.22
C ASP A 157 -3.02 -3.68 -5.99
N TYR A 158 -2.08 -3.39 -6.90
CA TYR A 158 -2.07 -2.20 -7.74
C TYR A 158 -3.21 -2.22 -8.76
N GLU A 159 -3.43 -3.38 -9.38
CA GLU A 159 -4.44 -3.57 -10.42
C GLU A 159 -5.85 -3.68 -9.84
N GLU A 160 -6.06 -4.40 -8.73
CA GLU A 160 -7.40 -4.65 -8.20
C GLU A 160 -7.95 -3.51 -7.34
N ASP A 161 -7.12 -2.98 -6.44
CA ASP A 161 -7.56 -2.12 -5.32
C ASP A 161 -6.96 -0.70 -5.37
N ALA A 162 -6.11 -0.41 -6.35
CA ALA A 162 -5.46 0.89 -6.49
C ALA A 162 -5.50 1.36 -7.96
N TYR A 163 -4.39 1.85 -8.49
CA TYR A 163 -4.36 2.65 -9.71
C TYR A 163 -4.74 1.92 -11.01
N GLY A 164 -4.67 0.59 -11.08
CA GLY A 164 -5.15 -0.16 -12.24
C GLY A 164 -6.67 -0.26 -12.30
N ASN A 165 -7.35 -0.17 -11.15
CA ASN A 165 -8.81 -0.15 -11.07
C ASN A 165 -9.32 1.24 -10.69
N GLN A 166 -9.74 2.00 -11.70
CA GLN A 166 -10.27 3.34 -11.52
C GLN A 166 -11.49 3.40 -10.58
N ARG A 167 -12.31 2.34 -10.52
CA ARG A 167 -13.45 2.26 -9.59
C ARG A 167 -12.97 2.17 -8.15
N SER A 168 -11.96 1.36 -7.88
CA SER A 168 -11.34 1.24 -6.54
C SER A 168 -10.73 2.57 -6.10
N VAL A 169 -10.10 3.33 -6.99
CA VAL A 169 -9.61 4.68 -6.68
C VAL A 169 -10.78 5.64 -6.42
N ALA A 170 -11.83 5.59 -7.26
CA ALA A 170 -13.00 6.45 -7.11
C ALA A 170 -13.67 6.26 -5.75
N LEU A 171 -13.87 5.02 -5.29
CA LEU A 171 -14.47 4.73 -3.98
C LEU A 171 -13.71 5.35 -2.79
N GLY A 172 -12.42 5.68 -2.96
CA GLY A 172 -11.67 6.44 -1.97
C GLY A 172 -12.24 7.83 -1.69
N CYS A 173 -13.09 8.40 -2.56
CA CYS A 173 -13.70 9.71 -2.31
C CYS A 173 -14.55 9.76 -1.06
N LEU A 174 -15.22 8.66 -0.69
CA LEU A 174 -16.05 8.59 0.52
C LEU A 174 -15.23 8.94 1.78
N LEU A 175 -13.98 8.46 1.83
CA LEU A 175 -13.10 8.64 2.97
C LEU A 175 -12.49 10.05 2.99
N VAL A 176 -12.21 10.62 1.81
CA VAL A 176 -11.74 12.01 1.69
C VAL A 176 -12.85 12.99 2.05
N GLU A 177 -14.09 12.74 1.61
CA GLU A 177 -15.26 13.54 1.95
C GLU A 177 -15.53 13.50 3.47
N GLU A 178 -15.46 12.31 4.08
CA GLU A 178 -15.57 12.16 5.54
C GLU A 178 -14.50 12.98 6.29
N MET A 179 -13.23 12.98 5.84
CA MET A 179 -12.19 13.83 6.44
C MET A 179 -12.55 15.31 6.37
N VAL A 180 -13.01 15.77 5.21
CA VAL A 180 -13.40 17.18 5.00
C VAL A 180 -14.60 17.54 5.86
N ASP A 181 -15.57 16.64 6.00
CA ASP A 181 -16.75 16.86 6.82
C ASP A 181 -16.44 16.91 8.31
N LYS A 182 -15.52 16.08 8.81
CA LYS A 182 -15.05 16.18 10.20
C LYS A 182 -14.26 17.46 10.45
N ILE A 183 -13.48 17.94 9.48
CA ILE A 183 -12.84 19.26 9.56
C ILE A 183 -13.91 20.37 9.62
N ARG A 184 -14.92 20.34 8.75
CA ARG A 184 -16.03 21.32 8.77
C ARG A 184 -16.77 21.28 10.09
N GLU A 185 -17.11 20.09 10.58
CA GLU A 185 -17.73 19.90 11.88
C GLU A 185 -16.89 20.54 12.97
N LYS A 186 -15.57 20.27 13.00
CA LYS A 186 -14.63 20.86 13.97
C LYS A 186 -14.60 22.37 13.96
N LEU A 187 -14.66 22.97 12.77
CA LEU A 187 -14.53 24.41 12.56
C LEU A 187 -15.87 25.16 12.60
N ARG A 188 -17.01 24.47 12.63
CA ARG A 188 -18.32 25.12 12.80
C ARG A 188 -18.36 25.83 14.15
N THR A 189 -18.34 27.16 14.10
CA THR A 189 -18.93 28.06 15.10
C THR A 189 -20.23 28.58 14.50
N SER A 190 -21.38 28.15 15.03
CA SER A 190 -22.66 28.72 14.56
C SER A 190 -22.73 30.19 14.99
N LEU A 191 -22.64 31.11 14.02
CA LEU A 191 -22.92 32.54 14.19
C LEU A 191 -24.42 32.86 14.04
N THR A 192 -25.28 31.86 14.21
CA THR A 192 -26.74 32.04 14.19
C THR A 192 -27.25 32.20 15.62
N GLY A 193 -27.38 33.45 16.06
CA GLY A 193 -28.23 33.83 17.19
C GLY A 193 -27.97 33.13 18.52
N GLY A 194 -26.98 33.62 19.27
CA GLY A 194 -26.99 33.57 20.75
C GLY A 194 -26.27 32.40 21.44
N ALA A 195 -25.92 31.31 20.76
CA ALA A 195 -25.14 30.23 21.36
C ALA A 195 -24.00 29.75 20.43
N SER A 196 -22.74 30.04 20.82
CA SER A 196 -21.57 29.45 20.17
C SER A 196 -21.55 27.95 20.48
N PHE A 197 -22.06 27.12 19.56
CA PHE A 197 -21.92 25.68 19.66
C PHE A 197 -20.49 25.30 19.26
N HIS A 198 -19.59 25.21 20.24
CA HIS A 198 -18.26 24.65 20.01
C HIS A 198 -18.37 23.13 19.99
N THR A 199 -18.05 22.50 18.86
CA THR A 199 -17.94 21.03 18.87
C THR A 199 -16.74 20.58 19.70
N HIS A 200 -16.98 19.60 20.57
CA HIS A 200 -15.95 18.93 21.35
C HIS A 200 -15.25 17.81 20.58
N LEU A 201 -15.50 17.66 19.27
CA LEU A 201 -14.83 16.66 18.43
C LEU A 201 -13.30 16.86 18.51
N ARG A 202 -12.62 15.85 19.05
CA ARG A 202 -11.14 15.81 19.15
C ARG A 202 -10.54 14.72 18.30
N ALA A 203 -11.28 13.65 18.07
CA ALA A 203 -10.83 12.52 17.28
C ALA A 203 -11.98 11.82 16.55
N ALA A 204 -11.67 11.29 15.37
CA ALA A 204 -12.53 10.37 14.62
C ALA A 204 -11.68 9.16 14.19
N LEU A 205 -12.10 7.96 14.60
CA LEU A 205 -11.33 6.72 14.44
C LEU A 205 -12.12 5.74 13.58
N TYR A 206 -11.57 5.35 12.43
CA TYR A 206 -12.19 4.44 11.47
C TYR A 206 -11.38 3.16 11.34
N PHE A 207 -12.06 2.02 11.42
CA PHE A 207 -11.45 0.70 11.31
C PHE A 207 -11.90 0.02 10.02
N THR A 208 -10.96 -0.47 9.23
CA THR A 208 -11.25 -0.98 7.89
C THR A 208 -10.37 -2.17 7.50
N HIS A 209 -10.38 -2.50 6.21
CA HIS A 209 -9.66 -3.62 5.60
C HIS A 209 -8.59 -3.12 4.62
N ALA A 210 -7.73 -4.03 4.17
CA ALA A 210 -6.64 -3.68 3.26
C ALA A 210 -7.11 -3.07 1.93
N ALA A 211 -8.21 -3.57 1.35
CA ALA A 211 -8.75 -3.06 0.09
C ALA A 211 -9.13 -1.57 0.19
N VAL A 212 -9.96 -1.22 1.19
CA VAL A 212 -10.39 0.17 1.44
C VAL A 212 -9.21 1.09 1.75
N MET A 213 -8.22 0.59 2.51
CA MET A 213 -7.01 1.36 2.80
C MET A 213 -6.17 1.62 1.53
N LYS A 214 -6.08 0.65 0.62
CA LYS A 214 -5.43 0.82 -0.69
C LYS A 214 -6.19 1.83 -1.56
N SER A 215 -7.52 1.77 -1.60
CA SER A 215 -8.37 2.78 -2.26
C SER A 215 -8.12 4.19 -1.72
N LEU A 216 -8.03 4.36 -0.40
CA LEU A 216 -7.73 5.65 0.23
C LEU A 216 -6.35 6.16 -0.18
N VAL A 217 -5.31 5.34 0.01
CA VAL A 217 -3.92 5.70 -0.32
C VAL A 217 -3.81 6.07 -1.81
N ALA A 218 -4.47 5.32 -2.69
CA ALA A 218 -4.49 5.58 -4.12
C ALA A 218 -5.22 6.89 -4.46
N LYS A 219 -6.40 7.14 -3.87
CA LYS A 219 -7.18 8.39 -4.05
C LYS A 219 -6.41 9.61 -3.57
N LEU A 220 -5.64 9.49 -2.50
CA LEU A 220 -4.72 10.51 -1.99
C LEU A 220 -3.50 10.73 -2.91
N GLY A 221 -3.33 9.94 -3.97
CA GLY A 221 -2.23 10.07 -4.93
C GLY A 221 -0.90 9.50 -4.46
N LEU A 222 -0.89 8.71 -3.38
CA LEU A 222 0.32 8.14 -2.81
C LEU A 222 0.72 6.82 -3.49
N GLY A 223 2.02 6.69 -3.81
CA GLY A 223 2.58 5.47 -4.39
C GLY A 223 2.24 5.26 -5.87
N ARG A 224 1.77 6.29 -6.57
CA ARG A 224 1.53 6.21 -8.02
C ARG A 224 2.84 6.02 -8.78
N ALA A 225 2.86 5.06 -9.70
CA ALA A 225 4.03 4.79 -10.52
C ALA A 225 3.90 5.38 -11.94
N ALA A 226 5.02 5.82 -12.49
CA ALA A 226 5.14 6.31 -13.87
C ALA A 226 6.43 5.76 -14.49
N PRO A 227 6.37 4.80 -15.43
CA PRO A 227 5.16 4.12 -15.94
C PRO A 227 4.44 3.26 -14.87
N PRO A 228 3.17 2.87 -15.06
CA PRO A 228 2.47 1.97 -14.15
C PRO A 228 3.23 0.66 -13.90
N LEU A 229 3.01 0.03 -12.73
CA LEU A 229 3.57 -1.30 -12.45
C LEU A 229 3.05 -2.30 -13.49
N SER A 230 3.93 -3.15 -13.99
CA SER A 230 3.58 -4.26 -14.89
C SER A 230 4.47 -5.46 -14.60
N ALA A 231 4.06 -6.64 -15.07
CA ALA A 231 4.91 -7.84 -14.96
C ALA A 231 6.27 -7.64 -15.66
N SER A 232 6.28 -6.95 -16.81
CA SER A 232 7.48 -6.73 -17.62
C SER A 232 8.50 -5.75 -17.01
N ASN A 233 8.08 -4.88 -16.09
CA ASN A 233 8.96 -3.86 -15.51
C ASN A 233 9.44 -4.18 -14.08
N TYR A 234 9.32 -5.44 -13.64
CA TYR A 234 9.89 -5.90 -12.36
C TYR A 234 11.34 -5.46 -12.17
N CYS A 235 12.20 -5.69 -13.17
CA CYS A 235 13.63 -5.37 -13.04
C CYS A 235 13.91 -3.87 -12.87
N ARG A 236 13.09 -3.01 -13.48
CA ARG A 236 13.15 -1.56 -13.27
C ARG A 236 12.74 -1.17 -11.85
N TYR A 237 11.72 -1.83 -11.31
CA TYR A 237 11.08 -1.50 -10.03
C TYR A 237 11.52 -2.38 -8.85
N ARG A 238 12.53 -3.22 -9.06
CA ARG A 238 13.02 -4.19 -8.07
C ARG A 238 13.46 -3.53 -6.76
N HIS A 239 14.27 -2.48 -6.87
CA HIS A 239 14.86 -1.81 -5.70
C HIS A 239 14.00 -0.66 -5.18
N HIS A 240 13.38 0.08 -6.09
CA HIS A 240 12.62 1.29 -5.80
C HIS A 240 11.32 1.29 -6.61
N ARG A 241 10.26 0.71 -6.05
CA ARG A 241 8.91 0.82 -6.58
C ARG A 241 8.09 1.84 -5.80
N PRO A 242 7.42 2.79 -6.47
CA PRO A 242 6.55 3.75 -5.80
C PRO A 242 5.42 3.08 -5.02
N TRP A 243 4.79 2.08 -5.64
CA TRP A 243 3.82 1.22 -4.97
C TRP A 243 4.52 0.01 -4.36
N ARG A 244 4.48 -0.08 -3.03
CA ARG A 244 4.96 -1.24 -2.28
C ARG A 244 4.02 -1.51 -1.11
N SER A 245 3.24 -2.58 -1.18
CA SER A 245 2.17 -2.86 -0.22
C SER A 245 2.69 -3.04 1.21
N SER A 246 3.91 -3.54 1.40
CA SER A 246 4.54 -3.66 2.74
C SER A 246 4.88 -2.33 3.39
N HIS A 247 5.04 -1.27 2.61
CA HIS A 247 5.33 0.07 3.11
C HIS A 247 4.06 0.91 3.22
N LEU A 248 3.13 0.77 2.28
CA LEU A 248 1.93 1.57 2.19
C LEU A 248 0.79 0.99 3.04
N VAL A 249 0.54 -0.31 2.93
CA VAL A 249 -0.61 -0.98 3.55
C VAL A 249 -0.22 -2.30 4.26
N PRO A 250 0.80 -2.31 5.16
CA PRO A 250 1.12 -3.47 6.01
C PRO A 250 -0.01 -3.82 6.99
N PHE A 251 0.10 -4.92 7.75
CA PHE A 251 -0.80 -5.17 8.88
C PHE A 251 -0.82 -3.97 9.82
N THR A 252 -2.01 -3.60 10.32
CA THR A 252 -2.22 -2.40 11.16
C THR A 252 -1.85 -1.08 10.46
N ALA A 253 -1.76 -1.06 9.12
CA ALA A 253 -1.52 0.20 8.42
C ALA A 253 -2.53 1.26 8.82
N ASN A 254 -2.04 2.49 8.97
CA ASN A 254 -2.87 3.61 9.35
C ASN A 254 -2.53 4.85 8.53
N PHE A 255 -3.55 5.64 8.25
CA PHE A 255 -3.43 6.97 7.69
C PHE A 255 -4.10 7.92 8.67
N ALA A 256 -3.33 8.84 9.23
CA ALA A 256 -3.83 9.90 10.09
C ALA A 256 -3.76 11.24 9.35
N LEU A 257 -4.80 12.04 9.51
CA LEU A 257 -4.82 13.45 9.10
C LEU A 257 -5.09 14.28 10.35
N VAL A 258 -4.12 15.10 10.73
CA VAL A 258 -4.19 15.91 11.95
C VAL A 258 -4.39 17.37 11.57
N LEU A 259 -5.46 18.00 12.05
CA LEU A 259 -5.70 19.43 11.91
C LEU A 259 -4.98 20.17 13.05
N PHE A 260 -4.22 21.20 12.70
CA PHE A 260 -3.50 22.07 13.63
C PHE A 260 -3.95 23.52 13.50
N GLN A 261 -3.88 24.25 14.61
CA GLN A 261 -3.96 25.71 14.66
C GLN A 261 -2.63 26.28 15.12
N CYS A 262 -2.06 27.21 14.35
CA CYS A 262 -0.77 27.82 14.58
C CYS A 262 -0.92 29.35 14.72
N GLY A 263 -0.18 29.96 15.65
CA GLY A 263 -0.13 31.42 15.82
C GLY A 263 -1.52 32.10 15.81
N ASN A 264 -1.69 33.09 14.94
CA ASN A 264 -2.92 33.88 14.72
C ASN A 264 -4.04 33.08 14.03
N SER A 265 -4.32 31.86 14.48
CA SER A 265 -5.38 30.98 13.96
C SER A 265 -5.16 30.43 12.53
N LEU A 266 -3.92 30.33 12.08
CA LEU A 266 -3.60 29.68 10.81
C LEU A 266 -3.84 28.17 10.92
N LEU A 267 -4.66 27.63 10.02
CA LEU A 267 -5.02 26.22 10.00
C LEU A 267 -4.17 25.43 9.01
N ASN A 268 -3.65 24.29 9.45
CA ASN A 268 -2.82 23.40 8.65
C ASN A 268 -3.21 21.95 8.93
N VAL A 269 -3.03 21.07 7.95
CA VAL A 269 -3.19 19.63 8.09
C VAL A 269 -1.84 18.93 7.96
N LEU A 270 -1.64 17.89 8.76
CA LEU A 270 -0.48 17.01 8.70
C LEU A 270 -0.95 15.59 8.38
N PRO A 271 -0.71 15.10 7.15
CA PRO A 271 -0.99 13.71 6.78
C PRO A 271 0.18 12.81 7.18
N ILE A 272 -0.15 11.67 7.76
CA ILE A 272 0.79 10.69 8.30
C ILE A 272 0.35 9.31 7.83
N LEU A 273 1.20 8.60 7.11
CA LEU A 273 0.99 7.21 6.71
C LEU A 273 1.98 6.32 7.47
N ASN A 274 1.49 5.40 8.28
CA ASN A 274 2.29 4.45 9.05
C ASN A 274 3.39 5.14 9.90
N GLU A 275 2.97 6.12 10.71
CA GLU A 275 3.84 7.00 11.53
C GLU A 275 4.86 7.85 10.77
N LYS A 276 4.76 7.93 9.43
CA LYS A 276 5.62 8.79 8.61
C LYS A 276 4.80 9.92 8.03
N VAL A 277 5.25 11.15 8.26
CA VAL A 277 4.71 12.32 7.59
C VAL A 277 4.85 12.13 6.09
N VAL A 278 3.78 12.37 5.33
CA VAL A 278 3.77 12.23 3.87
C VAL A 278 3.41 13.55 3.22
N TRP A 279 3.83 13.73 1.98
CA TRP A 279 3.38 14.83 1.13
C TRP A 279 2.14 14.41 0.36
N LEU A 280 1.15 15.30 0.23
CA LEU A 280 -0.04 15.07 -0.60
C LEU A 280 0.00 15.95 -1.87
N PRO A 281 -0.41 15.42 -3.04
CA PRO A 281 -0.60 16.21 -4.24
C PRO A 281 -1.54 17.40 -4.01
N GLY A 282 -1.13 18.59 -4.48
CA GLY A 282 -1.84 19.86 -4.26
C GLY A 282 -1.35 20.65 -3.04
N CYS A 283 -0.55 20.05 -2.15
CA CYS A 283 0.13 20.75 -1.08
C CYS A 283 1.53 21.19 -1.50
N ARG A 284 2.02 22.33 -1.01
CA ARG A 284 3.40 22.79 -1.30
C ARG A 284 4.48 22.04 -0.51
N ARG A 285 4.11 21.50 0.65
CA ARG A 285 4.97 20.79 1.62
C ARG A 285 4.10 19.85 2.46
N GLU A 286 4.71 18.98 3.24
CA GLU A 286 4.01 17.95 4.03
C GLU A 286 3.08 18.55 5.09
N PHE A 287 3.52 19.61 5.79
CA PHE A 287 2.65 20.37 6.67
C PHE A 287 1.85 21.39 5.85
N CYS A 288 0.69 20.95 5.40
CA CYS A 288 -0.08 21.60 4.34
C CYS A 288 -1.05 22.63 4.92
N PRO A 289 -1.07 23.88 4.41
CA PRO A 289 -2.14 24.82 4.74
C PRO A 289 -3.51 24.21 4.45
N LEU A 290 -4.47 24.39 5.35
CA LEU A 290 -5.79 23.78 5.19
C LEU A 290 -6.47 24.23 3.88
N GLU A 291 -6.28 25.49 3.49
CA GLU A 291 -6.81 26.03 2.23
C GLU A 291 -6.25 25.31 1.00
N ASP A 292 -4.94 25.05 0.97
CA ASP A 292 -4.28 24.28 -0.11
C ASP A 292 -4.85 22.86 -0.19
N PHE A 293 -5.00 22.19 0.98
CA PHE A 293 -5.61 20.86 1.03
C PHE A 293 -7.05 20.85 0.50
N LEU A 294 -7.89 21.80 0.92
CA LEU A 294 -9.28 21.90 0.48
C LEU A 294 -9.44 22.27 -1.01
N ARG A 295 -8.43 22.90 -1.61
CA ARG A 295 -8.36 23.22 -3.05
C ARG A 295 -7.68 22.13 -3.88
N SER A 296 -7.07 21.12 -3.25
CA SER A 296 -6.41 20.03 -3.96
C SER A 296 -7.39 19.29 -4.87
N SER A 297 -6.91 18.79 -6.01
CA SER A 297 -7.72 17.99 -6.94
C SER A 297 -8.28 16.73 -6.29
N VAL A 298 -7.58 16.16 -5.30
CA VAL A 298 -8.06 15.02 -4.52
C VAL A 298 -9.33 15.36 -3.75
N VAL A 299 -9.36 16.51 -3.08
CA VAL A 299 -10.57 16.97 -2.35
C VAL A 299 -11.64 17.41 -3.33
N HIS A 300 -11.29 18.14 -4.40
CA HIS A 300 -12.26 18.62 -5.39
C HIS A 300 -12.98 17.45 -6.08
N SER A 301 -12.23 16.47 -6.60
CA SER A 301 -12.76 15.25 -7.22
C SER A 301 -13.38 14.27 -6.23
N SER A 302 -13.47 14.62 -4.94
CA SER A 302 -14.18 13.83 -3.92
C SER A 302 -15.47 14.49 -3.44
N ARG A 303 -15.79 15.69 -3.92
CA ARG A 303 -17.05 16.36 -3.57
C ARG A 303 -18.22 15.60 -4.17
N ASN A 304 -19.31 15.45 -3.40
CA ASN A 304 -20.52 14.76 -3.85
C ASN A 304 -20.22 13.33 -4.31
N CYS A 305 -19.44 12.59 -3.51
CA CYS A 305 -19.08 11.22 -3.83
C CYS A 305 -20.34 10.34 -3.81
N ASP A 306 -20.72 9.80 -4.97
CA ASP A 306 -21.90 8.95 -5.10
C ASP A 306 -21.50 7.47 -5.24
N PRO A 307 -21.58 6.68 -4.15
CA PRO A 307 -21.19 5.27 -4.18
C PRO A 307 -22.10 4.42 -5.07
N GLU A 308 -23.39 4.76 -5.17
CA GLU A 308 -24.35 4.02 -6.00
C GLU A 308 -24.01 4.20 -7.47
N LYS A 309 -23.69 5.44 -7.89
CA LYS A 309 -23.22 5.72 -9.24
C LYS A 309 -21.90 5.02 -9.54
N ILE A 310 -20.93 5.04 -8.62
CA ILE A 310 -19.61 4.39 -8.80
C ILE A 310 -19.76 2.86 -8.93
N CYS A 311 -20.64 2.26 -8.13
CA CYS A 311 -20.91 0.82 -8.14
C CYS A 311 -21.85 0.37 -9.26
N SER A 312 -22.49 1.30 -9.97
CA SER A 312 -23.38 0.99 -11.09
C SER A 312 -22.63 0.32 -12.26
N LYS A 313 -23.35 -0.51 -13.01
CA LYS A 313 -22.80 -1.19 -14.20
C LYS A 313 -22.40 -0.22 -15.32
N SER A 314 -23.05 0.93 -15.42
CA SER A 314 -22.83 1.94 -16.46
C SER A 314 -21.69 2.91 -16.13
N TRP A 315 -21.08 2.82 -14.96
CA TRP A 315 -19.98 3.68 -14.58
C TRP A 315 -18.77 3.51 -15.51
N ASN A 316 -18.31 4.61 -16.11
CA ASN A 316 -17.07 4.66 -16.88
C ASN A 316 -16.04 5.53 -16.13
N GLY A 317 -14.84 5.01 -15.93
CA GLY A 317 -13.76 5.76 -15.28
C GLY A 317 -13.13 6.85 -16.15
N SER A 318 -13.73 7.12 -17.32
CA SER A 318 -13.41 8.22 -18.24
C SER A 318 -13.86 9.59 -17.73
N GLY A 319 -14.50 9.67 -16.57
CA GLY A 319 -14.52 10.91 -15.79
C GLY A 319 -13.11 11.24 -15.31
N ARG A 320 -12.32 11.90 -16.18
CA ARG A 320 -11.24 12.77 -15.70
C ARG A 320 -11.82 13.60 -14.56
N ALA A 321 -11.03 13.80 -13.51
CA ALA A 321 -11.32 14.80 -12.50
C ALA A 321 -11.94 16.04 -13.16
N GLU A 322 -13.23 16.27 -12.91
CA GLU A 322 -13.67 17.64 -12.69
C GLU A 322 -12.94 18.14 -11.44
#